data_AF-A0A212C339-F1
#
_entry.id   AF-A0A212C339-F1
#
_cell.length_a   1.000
_cell.length_b   1.000
_cell.length_c   1.000
_cell.angle_alpha   90.00
_cell.angle_beta   90.00
_cell.angle_gamma   90.00
#
_symmetry.space_group_name_H-M   'P 1'
#
loop_
_entity.id
_entity.type
_entity.pdbx_description
1 polymer ?
#
loop_
_entity_poly.entity_id
_entity_poly.type
_entity_poly.pdbx_seq_one_letter_code
_entity_poly.pdbx_strand_id
1 'polypeptide(L)'
;SAEKEAIKGTYSKVLDAYGLLGVLRLNLGDIMLHYLVLVTGCMSVGKIQESEVFRVTSTEFMSLRVDSSDEDRISEVRKVLNSGNFYFAWSASGVSLDLSLNAHRSVQEHTTDNRFF
;
A
#
# COMPACT_ATOMS: atom_id res chain seq x y z
N SER A 1 11.25 -5.70 -21.82
CA SER A 1 12.51 -6.44 -21.98
C SER A 1 12.22 -7.91 -22.20
N ALA A 2 12.85 -8.55 -23.19
CA ALA A 2 12.62 -9.96 -23.54
C ALA A 2 12.75 -10.93 -22.35
N GLU A 3 13.59 -10.57 -21.37
CA GLU A 3 13.78 -11.27 -20.10
C GLU A 3 12.50 -11.33 -19.25
N LYS A 4 11.69 -10.25 -19.21
CA LYS A 4 10.42 -10.20 -18.47
C LYS A 4 9.39 -11.19 -19.02
N GLU A 5 9.32 -11.35 -20.34
CA GLU A 5 8.38 -12.28 -20.97
C GLU A 5 8.84 -13.74 -20.87
N ALA A 6 10.15 -14.00 -20.86
CA ALA A 6 10.70 -15.35 -20.70
C ALA A 6 10.40 -15.98 -19.32
N ILE A 7 10.40 -15.16 -18.26
CA ILE A 7 10.14 -15.64 -16.89
C ILE A 7 8.66 -15.55 -16.50
N LYS A 8 7.81 -14.85 -17.26
CA LYS A 8 6.40 -14.65 -16.92
C LYS A 8 5.61 -15.95 -16.79
N GLY A 9 5.96 -16.96 -17.59
CA GLY A 9 5.36 -18.30 -17.53
C GLY A 9 5.77 -19.13 -16.31
N THR A 10 6.82 -18.74 -15.58
CA THR A 10 7.25 -19.43 -14.35
C THR A 10 6.65 -18.83 -13.09
N TYR A 11 5.95 -17.69 -13.20
CA TYR A 11 5.26 -17.07 -12.07
C TYR A 11 3.77 -17.39 -12.10
N SER A 12 3.23 -17.80 -10.96
CA SER A 12 1.79 -17.85 -10.74
C SER A 12 1.29 -16.48 -10.27
N LYS A 13 0.13 -16.07 -10.77
CA LYS A 13 -0.56 -14.91 -10.22
C LYS A 13 -0.95 -15.20 -8.78
N VAL A 14 -0.55 -14.32 -7.87
CA VAL A 14 -0.94 -14.42 -6.45
C VAL A 14 -2.29 -13.73 -6.23
N LEU A 15 -2.37 -12.41 -6.46
CA LEU A 15 -3.59 -11.62 -6.32
C LEU A 15 -3.50 -10.30 -7.10
N ASP A 16 -4.65 -9.66 -7.34
CA ASP A 16 -4.71 -8.28 -7.83
C ASP A 16 -4.81 -7.31 -6.65
N ALA A 17 -4.07 -6.21 -6.71
CA ALA A 17 -4.08 -5.17 -5.69
C ALA A 17 -4.13 -3.78 -6.32
N TYR A 18 -4.75 -2.84 -5.61
CA TYR A 18 -4.80 -1.42 -5.98
C TYR A 18 -3.50 -0.69 -5.65
N GLY A 19 -2.76 -1.16 -4.65
CA GLY A 19 -1.52 -0.53 -4.23
C GLY A 19 -0.68 -1.42 -3.34
N LEU A 20 0.62 -1.14 -3.30
CA LEU A 20 1.59 -1.78 -2.42
C LEU A 20 1.97 -0.80 -1.31
N LEU A 21 1.61 -1.09 -0.06
CA LEU A 21 1.98 -0.23 1.08
C LEU A 21 3.44 -0.45 1.50
N GLY A 22 3.96 -1.67 1.29
CA GLY A 22 5.36 -2.01 1.55
C GLY A 22 5.51 -3.29 2.37
N VAL A 23 6.65 -3.43 3.03
CA VAL A 23 6.97 -4.59 3.86
C VAL A 23 6.85 -4.20 5.33
N LEU A 24 5.85 -4.77 6.01
CA LEU A 24 5.72 -4.65 7.46
C LEU A 24 6.65 -5.65 8.14
N ARG A 25 7.44 -5.15 9.09
CA ARG A 25 8.36 -5.95 9.90
C ARG A 25 7.84 -5.99 11.33
N LEU A 26 7.52 -7.18 11.83
CA LEU A 26 7.04 -7.40 13.20
C LEU A 26 8.10 -8.15 13.98
N ASN A 27 8.58 -7.53 15.07
CA ASN A 27 9.54 -8.15 15.98
C ASN A 27 8.78 -8.76 17.17
N LEU A 28 8.90 -10.08 17.33
CA LEU A 28 8.25 -10.88 18.38
C LEU A 28 9.27 -11.39 19.41
N GLY A 29 10.38 -10.67 19.60
CA GLY A 29 11.48 -11.08 20.46
C GLY A 29 12.47 -11.94 19.69
N ASP A 30 12.25 -13.25 19.69
CA ASP A 30 13.16 -14.22 19.06
C ASP A 30 12.93 -14.39 17.55
N ILE A 31 11.82 -13.85 17.04
CA ILE A 31 11.37 -14.04 15.66
C ILE A 31 10.99 -12.70 15.02
N MET A 32 11.49 -12.45 13.81
CA MET A 32 11.15 -11.26 13.01
C MET A 32 10.31 -11.60 11.78
N LEU A 33 8.99 -11.40 11.87
CA LEU A 33 8.08 -11.64 10.77
C LEU A 33 8.13 -10.52 9.74
N HIS A 34 7.97 -10.89 8.47
CA HIS A 34 7.94 -9.97 7.35
C HIS A 34 6.67 -10.23 6.53
N TYR A 35 5.86 -9.19 6.37
CA TYR A 35 4.62 -9.24 5.60
C TYR A 35 4.66 -8.23 4.47
N LEU A 36 4.31 -8.67 3.27
CA LEU A 36 4.00 -7.77 2.18
C LEU A 36 2.56 -7.27 2.36
N VAL A 37 2.37 -5.97 2.47
CA VAL A 37 1.05 -5.37 2.73
C VAL A 37 0.54 -4.74 1.44
N LEU A 38 -0.63 -5.21 1.01
CA LEU A 38 -1.29 -4.79 -0.23
C LEU A 38 -2.65 -4.17 0.07
N VAL A 39 -3.03 -3.15 -0.69
CA VAL A 39 -4.39 -2.63 -0.71
C VAL A 39 -5.21 -3.47 -1.69
N THR A 40 -6.16 -4.23 -1.19
CA THR A 40 -7.05 -5.09 -2.01
C THR A 40 -8.46 -4.53 -2.12
N GLY A 41 -8.77 -3.47 -1.38
CA GLY A 41 -10.00 -2.71 -1.52
C GLY A 41 -9.77 -1.24 -1.26
N CYS A 42 -10.30 -0.39 -2.13
CA CYS A 42 -10.37 1.04 -1.93
C CYS A 42 -11.65 1.62 -2.53
N MET A 43 -12.04 2.81 -2.06
CA MET A 43 -13.21 3.54 -2.53
C MET A 43 -12.80 4.95 -2.92
N SER A 44 -13.16 5.39 -4.12
CA SER A 44 -12.98 6.79 -4.52
C SER A 44 -13.84 7.69 -3.61
N VAL A 45 -13.22 8.72 -3.04
CA VAL A 45 -13.87 9.70 -2.16
C VAL A 45 -13.94 11.09 -2.78
N GLY A 46 -13.35 11.28 -3.96
CA GLY A 46 -13.40 12.54 -4.69
C GLY A 46 -12.24 12.71 -5.65
N LYS A 47 -12.35 13.73 -6.50
CA LYS A 47 -11.29 14.13 -7.43
C LYS A 47 -10.79 15.52 -7.06
N ILE A 48 -9.47 15.68 -7.03
CA ILE A 48 -8.80 16.97 -6.84
C ILE A 48 -7.86 17.16 -8.04
N GLN A 49 -8.12 18.20 -8.84
CA GLN A 49 -7.43 18.42 -10.11
C GLN A 49 -7.52 17.16 -11.01
N GLU A 50 -6.37 16.59 -11.38
CA GLU A 50 -6.26 15.35 -12.17
C GLU A 50 -6.01 14.09 -11.34
N SER A 51 -6.09 14.20 -10.01
CA SER A 51 -5.90 13.06 -9.11
C SER A 51 -7.22 12.63 -8.47
N GLU A 52 -7.52 11.35 -8.57
CA GLU A 52 -8.59 10.72 -7.81
C GLU A 52 -8.05 10.28 -6.45
N VAL A 53 -8.79 10.61 -5.39
CA VAL A 53 -8.44 10.27 -4.02
C VAL A 53 -9.22 9.04 -3.61
N PHE A 54 -8.50 8.03 -3.15
CA PHE A 54 -9.04 6.74 -2.74
C PHE A 54 -8.85 6.56 -1.25
N ARG A 55 -9.92 6.16 -0.56
CA ARG A 55 -9.88 5.65 0.81
C ARG A 55 -9.61 4.16 0.79
N VAL A 56 -8.64 3.70 1.58
CA VAL A 56 -8.38 2.27 1.78
C VAL A 56 -9.52 1.65 2.59
N THR A 57 -10.08 0.55 2.08
CA THR A 57 -11.17 -0.19 2.73
C THR A 57 -10.78 -1.62 3.10
N SER A 58 -9.83 -2.22 2.37
CA SER A 58 -9.32 -3.56 2.65
C SER A 58 -7.84 -3.68 2.33
N THR A 59 -7.14 -4.41 3.18
CA THR A 59 -5.72 -4.73 3.06
C THR A 59 -5.49 -6.22 3.25
N GLU A 60 -4.52 -6.74 2.50
CA GLU A 60 -4.05 -8.11 2.57
C GLU A 60 -2.59 -8.16 3.00
N PHE A 61 -2.27 -9.11 3.86
CA PHE A 61 -0.95 -9.29 4.44
C PHE A 61 -0.44 -10.64 4.01
N MET A 62 0.52 -10.64 3.09
CA MET A 62 1.14 -11.88 2.62
C MET A 62 2.40 -12.15 3.43
N SER A 63 2.45 -13.30 4.11
CA SER A 63 3.68 -13.74 4.78
C SER A 63 4.77 -13.97 3.75
N LEU A 64 5.96 -13.40 3.99
CA LEU A 64 7.17 -13.69 3.20
C LEU A 64 7.90 -14.94 3.72
N ARG A 65 7.31 -15.66 4.69
CA ARG A 65 7.82 -16.90 5.27
C ARG A 65 6.92 -18.07 4.88
N VAL A 66 7.48 -19.28 4.90
CA VAL A 66 6.79 -20.53 4.53
C VAL A 66 5.75 -20.94 5.58
N ASP A 67 5.98 -20.64 6.86
CA ASP A 67 5.02 -20.93 7.93
C ASP A 67 4.00 -19.79 8.07
N SER A 68 2.72 -20.11 7.84
CA SER A 68 1.59 -19.18 7.77
C SER A 68 0.73 -19.13 9.04
N SER A 69 1.18 -19.73 10.15
CA SER A 69 0.41 -19.87 11.40
C SER A 69 0.21 -18.58 12.20
N ASP A 70 0.69 -17.43 11.72
CA ASP A 70 0.83 -16.20 12.52
C ASP A 70 -0.26 -15.13 12.23
N GLU A 71 -1.36 -15.51 11.55
CA GLU A 71 -2.50 -14.64 11.17
C GLU A 71 -3.09 -13.82 12.35
N ASP A 72 -3.21 -14.43 13.53
CA ASP A 72 -3.87 -13.81 14.69
C ASP A 72 -3.18 -12.52 15.16
N ARG A 73 -1.85 -12.41 14.99
CA ARG A 73 -1.05 -11.27 15.48
C ARG A 73 -1.15 -10.03 14.62
N ILE A 74 -1.58 -10.18 13.36
CA ILE A 74 -1.74 -9.06 12.41
C ILE A 74 -3.14 -8.46 12.51
N SER A 75 -4.09 -9.17 13.13
CA SER A 75 -5.50 -8.77 13.20
C SER A 75 -5.69 -7.31 13.64
N GLU A 76 -4.94 -6.84 14.64
CA GLU A 76 -5.00 -5.44 15.10
C GLU A 76 -4.43 -4.45 14.08
N VAL A 77 -3.30 -4.78 13.44
CA VAL A 77 -2.72 -3.93 12.39
C VAL A 77 -3.66 -3.87 11.19
N ARG A 78 -4.26 -4.99 10.81
CA ARG A 78 -5.26 -5.07 9.74
C ARG A 78 -6.49 -4.22 10.08
N LYS A 79 -6.99 -4.27 11.31
CA LYS A 79 -8.09 -3.41 11.77
C LYS A 79 -7.74 -1.93 11.65
N VAL A 80 -6.52 -1.55 12.04
CA VAL A 80 -6.05 -0.16 11.90
C VAL A 80 -6.02 0.24 10.43
N LEU A 81 -5.35 -0.52 9.56
CA LEU A 81 -5.26 -0.17 8.13
C LEU A 81 -6.62 -0.15 7.41
N ASN A 82 -7.57 -0.99 7.86
CA ASN A 82 -8.93 -1.05 7.32
C ASN A 82 -9.92 -0.14 8.07
N SER A 83 -9.46 0.73 8.97
CA SER A 83 -10.32 1.63 9.75
C SER A 83 -11.00 2.74 8.91
N GLY A 84 -10.60 2.87 7.64
CA GLY A 84 -11.11 3.91 6.74
C GLY A 84 -10.44 5.28 6.91
N ASN A 85 -9.32 5.35 7.63
CA ASN A 85 -8.55 6.58 7.86
C ASN A 85 -7.35 6.76 6.92
N PHE A 86 -7.08 5.78 6.03
CA PHE A 86 -5.94 5.81 5.11
C PHE A 86 -6.39 6.18 3.70
N TYR A 87 -5.62 7.05 3.06
CA TYR A 87 -5.94 7.58 1.75
C TYR A 87 -4.70 7.61 0.85
N PHE A 88 -4.91 7.44 -0.44
CA PHE A 88 -3.89 7.67 -1.46
C PHE A 88 -4.51 8.35 -2.67
N ALA A 89 -3.68 9.03 -3.46
CA ALA A 89 -4.12 9.64 -4.71
C ALA A 89 -3.49 8.93 -5.90
N TRP A 90 -4.26 8.81 -6.98
CA TRP A 90 -3.78 8.27 -8.24
C TRP A 90 -4.25 9.15 -9.40
N SER A 91 -3.38 9.31 -10.40
CA SER A 91 -3.69 10.02 -11.63
C SER A 91 -3.25 9.20 -12.83
N ALA A 92 -4.10 9.12 -13.84
CA ALA A 92 -3.77 8.49 -15.12
C ALA A 92 -2.63 9.22 -15.87
N SER A 93 -2.34 10.47 -15.52
CA SER A 93 -1.23 11.25 -16.08
C SER A 93 0.15 10.80 -15.58
N GLY A 94 0.19 9.94 -14.55
CA GLY A 94 1.43 9.48 -13.92
C GLY A 94 1.96 10.40 -12.80
N VAL A 95 1.42 11.61 -12.67
CA VAL A 95 1.73 12.53 -11.56
C VAL A 95 0.49 12.65 -10.67
N SER A 96 0.51 11.95 -9.53
CA SER A 96 -0.55 12.06 -8.54
C SER A 96 -0.25 13.16 -7.51
N LEU A 97 -1.32 13.69 -6.93
CA LEU A 97 -1.25 14.65 -5.84
C LEU A 97 -0.66 14.00 -4.59
N ASP A 98 0.40 14.58 -4.02
CA ASP A 98 0.92 14.15 -2.72
C ASP A 98 0.00 14.65 -1.60
N LEU A 99 -0.81 13.76 -1.03
CA LEU A 99 -1.74 14.07 0.05
C LEU A 99 -1.04 14.35 1.39
N SER A 100 0.25 14.05 1.53
CA SER A 100 1.04 14.39 2.72
C SER A 100 1.34 15.90 2.80
N LEU A 101 1.25 16.60 1.67
CA LEU A 101 1.52 18.03 1.58
C LEU A 101 0.23 18.84 1.64
N ASN A 102 0.25 19.92 2.41
CA ASN A 102 -0.81 20.91 2.30
C ASN A 102 -0.73 21.61 0.93
N ALA A 103 -1.86 22.11 0.45
CA ALA A 103 -1.97 22.71 -0.89
C ALA A 103 -1.05 23.93 -1.12
N HIS A 104 -0.60 24.60 -0.06
CA HIS A 104 0.35 25.70 -0.16
C HIS A 104 1.79 25.19 -0.37
N ARG A 105 2.16 24.13 0.34
CA ARG A 105 3.47 23.47 0.23
C ARG A 105 3.62 22.68 -1.06
N SER A 106 2.56 22.07 -1.58
CA SER A 106 2.62 21.34 -2.86
C SER A 106 3.01 22.22 -4.05
N VAL A 107 2.87 23.54 -3.92
CA VAL A 107 3.26 24.53 -4.95
C VAL A 107 4.73 24.98 -4.79
N GLN A 108 5.33 24.80 -3.61
CA GLN A 108 6.65 25.32 -3.27
C GLN A 108 7.72 24.24 -3.09
N GLU A 109 7.35 23.05 -2.59
CA GLU A 109 8.27 21.96 -2.26
C GLU A 109 7.78 20.64 -2.86
N HIS A 110 8.72 19.89 -3.46
CA HIS A 110 8.47 18.58 -4.08
C HIS A 110 8.91 17.41 -3.18
N THR A 111 9.06 17.66 -1.88
CA THR A 111 9.50 16.66 -0.90
C THR A 111 8.33 16.27 -0.01
N THR A 112 7.97 14.99 -0.01
CA THR A 112 6.93 14.39 0.86
C THR A 112 7.16 14.73 2.33
N ASP A 113 6.10 15.06 3.05
CA ASP A 113 6.17 15.40 4.48
C ASP A 113 6.04 14.11 5.32
N ASN A 114 7.17 13.65 5.84
CA ASN A 114 7.28 12.42 6.62
C ASN A 114 6.45 12.40 7.92
N ARG A 115 5.84 13.53 8.33
CA ARG A 115 4.95 13.57 9.50
C ARG A 115 3.56 13.00 9.22
N PHE A 116 3.19 12.90 7.95
CA PHE A 116 1.89 12.39 7.52
C PHE A 116 1.98 11.03 6.83
N PHE A 117 3.11 10.34 7.00
CA PHE A 117 3.41 9.02 6.46
C PHE A 117 3.55 7.99 7.59
#